data_AF-A0A5E7Z6Y1-F1
#
_entry.id   AF-A0A5E7Z6Y1-F1
#
_cell.length_a   1.000
_cell.length_b   1.000
_cell.length_c   1.000
_cell.angle_alpha   90.00
_cell.angle_beta   90.00
_cell.angle_gamma   90.00
#
_symmetry.space_group_name_H-M   'P 1'
#
loop_
_entity.id
_entity.type
_entity.pdbx_description
1 polymer ?
#
loop_
_entity_poly.entity_id
_entity_poly.type
_entity_poly.pdbx_seq_one_letter_code
_entity_poly.pdbx_strand_id
1 'polypeptide(L)'
;MSLESELRTWDRKSVKAIIQIHENNAADEDLMDRLVTLAGTQDLETGATWLLKHRLENALDRLDPDLTLKLVALLPGLSDWEAKLHCLQIFPHIAFSGPSKETAWRFVLACSREPNKFVRAWAYSGLHQLALDHPTYREQARAVLEAAERSETAPSVKVRLRRVLEQGLPEGPA
;
A
#
# COMPACT_ATOMS: atom_id res chain seq x y z
N MET A 1 8.33 -13.99 -23.48
CA MET A 1 7.30 -12.92 -23.49
C MET A 1 7.80 -11.80 -22.60
N SER A 2 7.36 -10.56 -22.81
CA SER A 2 7.74 -9.47 -21.89
C SER A 2 6.81 -9.49 -20.67
N LEU A 3 7.30 -9.04 -19.51
CA LEU A 3 6.51 -8.90 -18.27
C LEU A 3 5.19 -8.14 -18.51
N GLU A 4 5.24 -7.06 -19.29
CA GLU A 4 4.08 -6.23 -19.63
C GLU A 4 3.04 -7.05 -20.41
N SER A 5 3.51 -7.89 -21.34
CA SER A 5 2.63 -8.74 -22.15
C SER A 5 1.98 -9.82 -21.28
N GLU A 6 2.76 -10.45 -20.40
CA GLU A 6 2.25 -11.45 -19.44
C GLU A 6 1.19 -10.84 -18.51
N LEU A 7 1.46 -9.65 -17.95
CA LEU A 7 0.53 -8.93 -17.08
C LEU A 7 -0.76 -8.53 -17.80
N ARG A 8 -0.72 -8.12 -19.07
CA ARG A 8 -1.93 -7.82 -19.85
C ARG A 8 -2.81 -9.04 -20.10
N THR A 9 -2.19 -10.22 -20.22
CA THR A 9 -2.91 -11.48 -20.46
C THR A 9 -3.42 -12.13 -19.19
N TRP A 10 -3.01 -11.65 -18.01
CA TRP A 10 -3.46 -12.17 -16.74
C TRP A 10 -4.94 -11.82 -16.49
N ASP A 11 -5.72 -12.81 -16.06
CA ASP A 11 -7.17 -12.74 -15.88
C ASP A 11 -7.62 -11.97 -14.62
N ARG A 12 -6.68 -11.39 -13.88
CA ARG A 12 -6.88 -10.73 -12.58
C ARG A 12 -7.47 -11.62 -11.48
N LYS A 13 -7.46 -12.95 -11.64
CA LYS A 13 -8.10 -13.90 -10.72
C LYS A 13 -7.16 -15.02 -10.29
N SER A 14 -6.40 -15.56 -11.23
CA SER A 14 -5.55 -16.71 -10.98
C SER A 14 -4.29 -16.28 -10.23
N VAL A 15 -4.28 -16.51 -8.91
CA VAL A 15 -3.10 -16.34 -8.05
C VAL A 15 -1.94 -17.19 -8.56
N LYS A 16 -2.21 -18.42 -8.98
CA LYS A 16 -1.19 -19.30 -9.56
C LYS A 16 -0.56 -18.69 -10.82
N ALA A 17 -1.36 -18.09 -11.70
CA ALA A 17 -0.84 -17.49 -12.92
C ALA A 17 0.06 -16.29 -12.63
N ILE A 18 -0.33 -15.39 -11.73
CA ILE A 18 0.51 -14.22 -11.41
C ILE A 18 1.77 -14.58 -10.62
N ILE A 19 1.73 -15.63 -9.78
CA ILE A 19 2.95 -16.21 -9.19
C ILE A 19 3.87 -16.76 -10.30
N GLN A 20 3.33 -17.44 -11.31
CA GLN A 20 4.14 -17.93 -12.42
C GLN A 20 4.81 -16.77 -13.18
N ILE A 21 4.09 -15.67 -13.40
CA ILE A 21 4.66 -14.45 -14.01
C ILE A 21 5.81 -13.91 -13.15
N HIS A 22 5.66 -13.89 -11.82
CA HIS A 22 6.73 -13.52 -10.91
C HIS A 22 7.96 -14.43 -11.09
N GLU A 23 7.78 -15.75 -11.00
CA GLU A 23 8.85 -16.75 -11.10
C GLU A 23 9.61 -16.65 -12.44
N ASN A 24 8.89 -16.44 -13.54
CA ASN A 24 9.47 -16.28 -14.88
C ASN A 24 10.39 -15.05 -14.97
N ASN A 25 10.17 -14.04 -14.14
CA ASN A 25 10.90 -12.77 -14.15
C ASN A 25 11.78 -12.59 -12.89
N ALA A 26 11.81 -13.56 -11.96
CA ALA A 26 12.45 -13.38 -10.64
C ALA A 26 13.97 -13.19 -10.69
N ALA A 27 14.62 -13.70 -11.75
CA ALA A 27 16.05 -13.56 -11.98
C ALA A 27 16.45 -12.20 -12.61
N ASP A 28 15.48 -11.37 -13.00
CA ASP A 28 15.74 -10.02 -13.50
C ASP A 28 16.06 -9.08 -12.33
N GLU A 29 17.30 -8.58 -12.32
CA GLU A 29 17.84 -7.66 -11.30
C GLU A 29 17.07 -6.32 -11.29
N ASP A 30 16.54 -5.90 -12.45
CA ASP A 30 15.79 -4.66 -12.62
C ASP A 30 14.28 -4.84 -12.41
N LEU A 31 13.82 -6.05 -12.05
CA LEU A 31 12.39 -6.36 -11.94
C LEU A 31 11.67 -5.38 -10.98
N MET A 32 12.29 -4.98 -9.87
CA MET A 32 11.65 -4.04 -8.94
C MET A 32 11.43 -2.65 -9.57
N ASP A 33 12.41 -2.12 -10.29
CA ASP A 33 12.28 -0.84 -10.99
C ASP A 33 11.24 -0.89 -12.11
N ARG A 34 11.25 -2.00 -12.87
CA ARG A 34 10.24 -2.26 -13.91
C ARG A 34 8.85 -2.32 -13.30
N LEU A 35 8.64 -3.07 -12.21
CA LEU A 35 7.34 -3.16 -11.56
C LEU A 35 6.85 -1.80 -11.04
N VAL A 36 7.72 -0.97 -10.48
CA VAL A 36 7.35 0.40 -10.08
C VAL A 36 6.94 1.22 -11.31
N THR A 37 7.68 1.12 -12.42
CA THR A 37 7.32 1.80 -13.67
C THR A 37 5.97 1.34 -14.22
N LEU A 38 5.72 0.03 -14.25
CA LEU A 38 4.47 -0.54 -14.74
C LEU A 38 3.28 -0.24 -13.81
N ALA A 39 3.53 -0.04 -12.51
CA ALA A 39 2.50 0.38 -11.56
C ALA A 39 1.89 1.76 -11.92
N GLY A 40 2.63 2.60 -12.65
CA GLY A 40 2.13 3.88 -13.16
C GLY A 40 1.30 3.78 -14.45
N THR A 41 1.14 2.58 -15.01
CA THR A 41 0.40 2.34 -16.25
C THR A 41 -0.95 1.72 -15.93
N GLN A 42 -2.06 2.40 -16.29
CA GLN A 42 -3.40 2.06 -15.80
C GLN A 42 -3.85 0.61 -16.06
N ASP A 43 -3.58 0.05 -17.25
CA ASP A 43 -3.95 -1.35 -17.56
C ASP A 43 -3.05 -2.39 -16.86
N LEU A 44 -1.92 -1.95 -16.30
CA LEU A 44 -0.92 -2.80 -15.65
C LEU A 44 -0.84 -2.60 -14.13
N GLU A 45 -1.42 -1.51 -13.60
CA GLU A 45 -1.22 -1.08 -12.21
C GLU A 45 -1.55 -2.17 -11.19
N THR A 46 -2.62 -2.94 -11.44
CA THR A 46 -3.06 -4.01 -10.53
C THR A 46 -2.07 -5.16 -10.51
N GLY A 47 -1.65 -5.65 -11.67
CA GLY A 47 -0.70 -6.76 -11.76
C GLY A 47 0.68 -6.38 -11.25
N ALA A 48 1.15 -5.19 -11.60
CA ALA A 48 2.44 -4.68 -11.16
C ALA A 48 2.51 -4.50 -9.64
N THR A 49 1.50 -3.87 -9.03
CA THR A 49 1.45 -3.69 -7.57
C THR A 49 1.25 -5.00 -6.81
N TRP A 50 0.52 -5.96 -7.38
CA TRP A 50 0.41 -7.30 -6.81
C TRP A 50 1.77 -7.99 -6.73
N LEU A 51 2.56 -7.92 -7.81
CA LEU A 51 3.91 -8.49 -7.87
C LEU A 51 4.88 -7.78 -6.91
N LEU A 52 4.81 -6.44 -6.80
CA LEU A 52 5.57 -5.68 -5.81
C LEU A 52 5.25 -6.18 -4.39
N LYS A 53 3.97 -6.31 -4.07
CA LYS A 53 3.51 -6.83 -2.78
C LYS A 53 4.03 -8.24 -2.53
N HIS A 54 3.86 -9.13 -3.50
CA HIS A 54 4.31 -10.51 -3.38
C HIS A 54 5.81 -10.58 -3.09
N ARG A 55 6.64 -9.80 -3.80
CA ARG A 55 8.08 -9.81 -3.60
C ARG A 55 8.47 -9.24 -2.23
N LEU A 56 7.92 -8.10 -1.82
CA LEU A 56 8.25 -7.48 -0.54
C LEU A 56 7.84 -8.33 0.67
N GLU A 57 6.68 -8.99 0.62
CA GLU A 57 6.22 -9.87 1.70
C GLU A 57 7.06 -11.17 1.81
N ASN A 58 7.70 -11.62 0.73
CA ASN A 58 8.48 -12.87 0.70
C ASN A 58 10.01 -12.66 0.78
N ALA A 59 10.53 -11.48 0.45
CA ALA A 59 11.97 -11.20 0.44
C ALA A 59 12.52 -10.69 1.78
N LEU A 60 11.67 -10.41 2.78
CA LEU A 60 12.01 -9.73 4.06
C LEU A 60 12.65 -8.34 3.93
N ASP A 61 12.88 -7.86 2.70
CA ASP A 61 13.59 -6.62 2.44
C ASP A 61 12.66 -5.39 2.43
N ARG A 62 13.26 -4.23 2.73
CA ARG A 62 12.65 -2.92 2.53
C ARG A 62 12.80 -2.50 1.07
N LEU A 63 11.86 -1.72 0.59
CA LEU A 63 11.99 -1.08 -0.71
C LEU A 63 13.13 -0.04 -0.66
N ASP A 64 13.98 -0.07 -1.68
CA ASP A 64 15.07 0.89 -1.85
C ASP A 64 14.53 2.36 -1.81
N PRO A 65 15.29 3.33 -1.26
CA PRO A 65 14.85 4.72 -1.17
C PRO A 65 14.48 5.38 -2.52
N ASP A 66 15.22 5.12 -3.60
CA ASP A 66 14.93 5.71 -4.91
C ASP A 66 13.66 5.09 -5.51
N LEU A 67 13.50 3.77 -5.37
CA LEU A 67 12.26 3.09 -5.76
C LEU A 67 11.07 3.53 -4.90
N THR A 68 11.29 3.80 -3.63
CA THR A 68 10.27 4.35 -2.72
C THR A 68 9.78 5.70 -3.22
N LEU A 69 10.69 6.62 -3.60
CA LEU A 69 10.29 7.92 -4.15
C LEU A 69 9.47 7.77 -5.42
N LYS A 70 9.89 6.89 -6.34
CA LYS A 70 9.15 6.60 -7.58
C LYS A 70 7.76 6.05 -7.28
N LEU A 71 7.65 5.01 -6.44
CA LEU A 71 6.37 4.40 -6.09
C LEU A 71 5.44 5.41 -5.39
N VAL A 72 5.95 6.18 -4.45
CA VAL A 72 5.15 7.17 -3.71
C VAL A 72 4.60 8.26 -4.63
N ALA A 73 5.36 8.67 -5.65
CA ALA A 73 4.90 9.64 -6.64
C ALA A 73 3.70 9.14 -7.46
N LEU A 74 3.54 7.81 -7.60
CA LEU A 74 2.42 7.20 -8.33
C LEU A 74 1.14 7.09 -7.51
N LEU A 75 1.23 7.05 -6.18
CA LEU A 75 0.09 6.79 -5.29
C LEU A 75 -1.15 7.66 -5.58
N PRO A 76 -1.04 8.98 -5.83
CA PRO A 76 -2.20 9.82 -6.13
C PRO A 76 -2.90 9.48 -7.45
N GLY A 77 -2.20 8.83 -8.39
CA GLY A 77 -2.69 8.50 -9.72
C GLY A 77 -3.30 7.09 -9.85
N LEU A 78 -3.15 6.23 -8.85
CA LEU A 78 -3.70 4.87 -8.89
C LEU A 78 -5.22 4.90 -9.02
N SER A 79 -5.75 4.19 -10.02
CA SER A 79 -7.19 4.24 -10.33
C SER A 79 -7.95 3.06 -9.70
N ASP A 80 -7.38 1.86 -9.80
CA ASP A 80 -7.97 0.61 -9.35
C ASP A 80 -7.84 0.41 -7.83
N TRP A 81 -8.89 -0.10 -7.20
CA TRP A 81 -8.93 -0.32 -5.76
C TRP A 81 -7.98 -1.45 -5.32
N GLU A 82 -7.73 -2.45 -6.17
CA GLU A 82 -6.79 -3.53 -5.88
C GLU A 82 -5.36 -2.98 -5.84
N ALA A 83 -5.00 -2.12 -6.79
CA ALA A 83 -3.69 -1.47 -6.80
C ALA A 83 -3.47 -0.61 -5.54
N LYS A 84 -4.47 0.20 -5.15
CA LYS A 84 -4.42 0.98 -3.90
C LYS A 84 -4.26 0.06 -2.69
N LEU A 85 -5.01 -1.04 -2.64
CA LEU A 85 -4.94 -2.02 -1.56
C LEU A 85 -3.53 -2.63 -1.47
N HIS A 86 -2.97 -3.08 -2.59
CA HIS A 86 -1.62 -3.66 -2.62
C HIS A 86 -0.58 -2.67 -2.10
N CYS A 87 -0.65 -1.41 -2.54
CA CYS A 87 0.23 -0.36 -2.03
C CYS A 87 0.08 -0.16 -0.52
N LEU A 88 -1.14 -0.09 0.02
CA LEU A 88 -1.35 0.02 1.47
C LEU A 88 -0.80 -1.18 2.25
N GLN A 89 -0.84 -2.37 1.65
CA GLN A 89 -0.36 -3.61 2.28
C GLN A 89 1.16 -3.64 2.44
N ILE A 90 1.90 -2.99 1.54
CA ILE A 90 3.37 -2.95 1.56
C ILE A 90 3.94 -1.78 2.36
N PHE A 91 3.12 -0.91 2.96
CA PHE A 91 3.61 0.20 3.78
C PHE A 91 4.62 -0.20 4.86
N PRO A 92 4.48 -1.35 5.56
CA PRO A 92 5.49 -1.82 6.52
C PRO A 92 6.88 -2.06 5.92
N HIS A 93 6.98 -2.24 4.60
CA HIS A 93 8.23 -2.44 3.87
C HIS A 93 8.80 -1.15 3.28
N ILE A 94 8.16 0.00 3.52
CA ILE A 94 8.52 1.30 2.94
C ILE A 94 8.95 2.26 4.03
N ALA A 95 10.11 2.90 3.86
CA ALA A 95 10.56 3.96 4.74
C ALA A 95 10.21 5.33 4.13
N PHE A 96 9.23 6.01 4.71
CA PHE A 96 8.82 7.34 4.25
C PHE A 96 9.70 8.43 4.87
N SER A 97 10.21 9.35 4.05
CA SER A 97 11.06 10.45 4.50
C SER A 97 10.92 11.68 3.61
N GLY A 98 11.32 12.85 4.13
CA GLY A 98 11.27 14.10 3.35
C GLY A 98 9.88 14.40 2.79
N PRO A 99 9.73 14.67 1.48
CA PRO A 99 8.42 14.89 0.85
C PRO A 99 7.53 13.64 0.73
N SER A 100 8.12 12.43 0.73
CA SER A 100 7.37 11.20 0.44
C SER A 100 6.37 10.87 1.55
N LYS A 101 6.67 11.21 2.80
CA LYS A 101 5.74 11.02 3.92
C LYS A 101 4.46 11.85 3.80
N GLU A 102 4.53 13.04 3.21
CA GLU A 102 3.35 13.92 3.04
C GLU A 102 2.45 13.38 1.91
N THR A 103 3.05 12.94 0.81
CA THR A 103 2.31 12.27 -0.28
C THR A 103 1.66 10.97 0.21
N ALA A 104 2.39 10.14 0.95
CA ALA A 104 1.86 8.92 1.54
C ALA A 104 0.72 9.23 2.53
N TRP A 105 0.89 10.24 3.39
CA TRP A 105 -0.14 10.68 4.33
C TRP A 105 -1.45 11.07 3.64
N ARG A 106 -1.37 11.92 2.60
CA ARG A 106 -2.54 12.33 1.81
C ARG A 106 -3.22 11.14 1.12
N PHE A 107 -2.42 10.24 0.55
CA PHE A 107 -2.94 9.03 -0.09
C PHE A 107 -3.71 8.15 0.89
N VAL A 108 -3.14 7.89 2.08
CA VAL A 108 -3.79 7.07 3.09
C VAL A 108 -5.07 7.74 3.62
N LEU A 109 -5.05 9.05 3.86
CA LEU A 109 -6.25 9.79 4.26
C LEU A 109 -7.37 9.73 3.21
N ALA A 110 -7.02 9.76 1.92
CA ALA A 110 -8.00 9.58 0.86
C ALA A 110 -8.55 8.14 0.87
N CYS A 111 -7.67 7.15 1.02
CA CYS A 111 -8.03 5.74 1.07
C CYS A 111 -8.87 5.37 2.31
N SER A 112 -8.74 6.09 3.42
CA SER A 112 -9.58 5.87 4.61
C SER A 112 -11.04 6.24 4.40
N ARG A 113 -11.36 6.91 3.28
CA ARG A 113 -12.71 7.35 2.89
C ARG A 113 -13.24 6.62 1.66
N GLU A 114 -12.50 5.66 1.11
CA GLU A 114 -12.88 4.92 -0.11
C GLU A 114 -14.16 4.09 0.13
N PRO A 115 -15.17 4.05 -0.74
CA PRO A 115 -16.24 3.05 -0.74
C PRO A 115 -15.83 1.58 -0.53
N ASN A 116 -14.67 1.16 -1.03
CA ASN A 116 -14.14 -0.18 -0.92
C ASN A 116 -13.63 -0.46 0.50
N LYS A 117 -14.30 -1.40 1.17
CA LYS A 117 -14.02 -1.77 2.56
C LYS A 117 -12.60 -2.29 2.79
N PHE A 118 -12.00 -2.97 1.81
CA PHE A 118 -10.64 -3.51 1.98
C PHE A 118 -9.60 -2.39 1.95
N VAL A 119 -9.77 -1.43 1.04
CA VAL A 119 -8.94 -0.22 0.97
C VAL A 119 -9.04 0.56 2.28
N ARG A 120 -10.26 0.85 2.78
CA ARG A 120 -10.42 1.55 4.07
C ARG A 120 -9.76 0.82 5.23
N ALA A 121 -9.95 -0.49 5.34
CA ALA A 121 -9.40 -1.28 6.44
C ALA A 121 -7.86 -1.20 6.49
N TRP A 122 -7.21 -1.25 5.33
CA TRP A 122 -5.75 -1.12 5.25
C TRP A 122 -5.28 0.33 5.37
N ALA A 123 -6.09 1.31 4.96
CA ALA A 123 -5.79 2.71 5.18
C ALA A 123 -5.68 3.04 6.67
N TYR A 124 -6.52 2.48 7.53
CA TYR A 124 -6.39 2.66 8.99
C TYR A 124 -5.05 2.12 9.52
N SER A 125 -4.56 0.99 9.01
CA SER A 125 -3.21 0.52 9.33
C SER A 125 -2.13 1.47 8.82
N GLY A 126 -2.28 2.01 7.62
CA GLY A 126 -1.36 3.01 7.07
C GLY A 126 -1.31 4.30 7.89
N LEU A 127 -2.46 4.80 8.38
CA LEU A 127 -2.52 6.01 9.20
C LEU A 127 -1.75 5.82 10.50
N HIS A 128 -1.96 4.66 11.12
CA HIS A 128 -1.29 4.29 12.36
C HIS A 128 0.22 4.14 12.16
N GLN A 129 0.66 3.41 11.13
CA GLN A 129 2.08 3.27 10.81
C GLN A 129 2.76 4.62 10.60
N LEU A 130 2.18 5.48 9.74
CA LEU A 130 2.74 6.81 9.48
C LEU A 130 2.77 7.70 10.74
N ALA A 131 1.80 7.55 11.64
CA ALA A 131 1.78 8.27 12.92
C ALA A 131 2.79 7.74 13.95
N LEU A 132 3.11 6.44 13.91
CA LEU A 132 4.21 5.87 14.70
C LEU A 132 5.55 6.44 14.22
N ASP A 133 5.78 6.41 12.91
CA ASP A 133 7.04 6.83 12.28
C ASP A 133 7.23 8.35 12.27
N HIS A 134 6.13 9.12 12.26
CA HIS A 134 6.14 10.57 12.15
C HIS A 134 5.21 11.24 13.18
N PRO A 135 5.76 11.77 14.29
CA PRO A 135 4.97 12.35 15.38
C PRO A 135 3.98 13.43 14.95
N THR A 136 4.30 14.20 13.91
CA THR A 136 3.44 15.25 13.34
C THR A 136 2.06 14.75 12.92
N TYR A 137 1.89 13.47 12.60
CA TYR A 137 0.62 12.91 12.15
C TYR A 137 -0.23 12.28 13.26
N ARG A 138 0.29 12.17 14.49
CA ARG A 138 -0.37 11.40 15.58
C ARG A 138 -1.75 11.92 15.96
N GLU A 139 -1.88 13.23 16.13
CA GLU A 139 -3.15 13.85 16.53
C GLU A 139 -4.22 13.63 15.45
N GLN A 140 -3.87 13.89 14.20
CA GLN A 140 -4.78 13.71 13.08
C GLN A 140 -5.14 12.23 12.87
N ALA A 141 -4.17 11.31 12.95
CA ALA A 141 -4.42 9.87 12.87
C ALA A 141 -5.39 9.42 13.96
N ARG A 142 -5.17 9.85 15.22
CA ARG A 142 -6.05 9.55 16.35
C ARG A 142 -7.47 10.01 16.07
N ALA A 143 -7.65 11.27 15.66
CA ALA A 143 -8.97 11.81 15.34
C ALA A 143 -9.70 11.02 14.24
N VAL A 144 -8.98 10.61 13.18
CA VAL A 144 -9.57 9.80 12.09
C VAL A 144 -9.94 8.40 12.56
N LEU A 145 -9.06 7.72 13.29
CA LEU A 145 -9.28 6.35 13.76
C LEU A 145 -10.44 6.27 14.78
N GLU A 146 -10.52 7.21 15.71
CA GLU A 146 -11.62 7.29 16.68
C GLU A 146 -12.95 7.64 16.00
N ALA A 147 -12.95 8.54 15.01
CA ALA A 147 -14.14 8.83 14.23
C ALA A 147 -14.62 7.59 13.46
N ALA A 148 -13.68 6.88 12.82
CA ALA A 148 -13.97 5.63 12.12
C ALA A 148 -14.53 4.54 13.05
N GLU A 149 -14.09 4.48 14.31
CA GLU A 149 -14.58 3.49 15.27
C GLU A 149 -16.08 3.64 15.53
N ARG A 150 -16.53 4.90 15.59
CA ARG A 150 -17.93 5.26 15.82
C ARG A 150 -18.81 5.06 14.58
N SER A 151 -18.27 5.28 13.38
CA SER A 151 -19.08 5.32 12.15
C SER A 151 -18.98 4.06 11.28
N GLU A 152 -17.91 3.27 11.36
CA GLU A 152 -17.71 2.13 10.46
C GLU A 152 -18.68 0.97 10.78
N THR A 153 -19.28 0.43 9.72
CA THR A 153 -20.33 -0.59 9.82
C THR A 153 -19.87 -1.95 9.33
N ALA A 154 -18.85 -2.01 8.45
CA ALA A 154 -18.38 -3.27 7.87
C ALA A 154 -17.61 -4.10 8.92
N PRO A 155 -18.06 -5.33 9.27
CA PRO A 155 -17.46 -6.11 10.35
C PRO A 155 -15.96 -6.37 10.18
N SER A 156 -15.53 -6.70 8.96
CA SER A 156 -14.11 -6.93 8.64
C SER A 156 -13.24 -5.70 8.87
N VAL A 157 -13.79 -4.51 8.62
CA VAL A 157 -13.09 -3.24 8.83
C VAL A 157 -13.00 -2.93 10.32
N LYS A 158 -14.10 -3.10 11.06
CA LYS A 158 -14.14 -2.90 12.51
C LYS A 158 -13.12 -3.75 13.27
N VAL A 159 -12.98 -5.03 12.88
CA VAL A 159 -11.98 -5.93 13.49
C VAL A 159 -10.58 -5.39 13.29
N ARG A 160 -10.26 -4.93 12.08
CA ARG A 160 -8.93 -4.38 11.78
C ARG A 160 -8.68 -3.05 12.46
N LEU A 161 -9.67 -2.16 12.45
CA LEU A 161 -9.60 -0.86 13.13
C LEU A 161 -9.39 -1.02 14.64
N ARG A 162 -10.09 -1.96 15.27
CA ARG A 162 -9.90 -2.26 16.69
C ARG A 162 -8.46 -2.71 16.98
N ARG A 163 -7.90 -3.61 16.17
CA ARG A 163 -6.50 -4.04 16.31
C ARG A 163 -5.52 -2.86 16.23
N VAL A 164 -5.79 -1.91 15.34
CA VAL A 164 -5.00 -0.69 15.20
C VAL A 164 -5.13 0.20 16.46
N LEU A 165 -6.34 0.38 16.98
CA LEU A 165 -6.59 1.16 18.20
C LEU A 165 -5.97 0.51 19.45
N GLU A 166 -6.03 -0.82 19.56
CA GLU A 166 -5.42 -1.61 20.64
C GLU A 166 -3.89 -1.46 20.68
N GLN A 167 -3.24 -1.27 19.53
CA GLN A 167 -1.81 -0.97 19.46
C GLN A 167 -1.48 0.43 20.01
N GLY A 168 -2.45 1.34 20.01
CA GLY A 168 -2.31 2.70 20.52
C GLY A 168 -1.38 3.59 19.67
N LEU A 169 -1.41 4.88 19.95
CA LEU A 169 -0.42 5.84 19.44
C LEU A 169 0.25 6.50 20.65
N PRO A 170 1.58 6.70 20.64
CA PRO A 170 2.26 7.43 21.71
C PRO A 170 1.62 8.81 21.90
N GLU A 171 1.57 9.30 23.15
CA GLU A 171 1.15 10.68 23.42
C GLU A 171 2.13 11.69 22.77
N GLY A 172 1.68 12.94 22.62
CA GLY A 172 2.48 14.04 22.06
C GLY A 172 3.83 14.20 22.78
N PRO A 173 4.80 14.92 22.19
CA PRO A 173 6.18 14.91 22.69
C PRO A 173 6.25 15.44 24.13
N ALA A 174 7.13 14.82 24.93
CA ALA A 174 7.70 15.42 26.12
C ALA A 174 8.58 16.63 25.75
#